data_AF-A0A2G6JIY2-F1
#
_entry.id   AF-A0A2G6JIY2-F1
#
_cell.length_a   1.000
_cell.length_b   1.000
_cell.length_c   1.000
_cell.angle_alpha   90.00
_cell.angle_beta   90.00
_cell.angle_gamma   90.00
#
_symmetry.space_group_name_H-M   'P 1'
#
loop_
_entity.id
_entity.type
_entity.pdbx_description
1 polymer ?
#
loop_
_entity_poly.entity_id
_entity_poly.type
_entity_poly.pdbx_seq_one_letter_code
_entity_poly.pdbx_strand_id
1 'polypeptide(L)'
;MLKLFKSDPLAQACKTIDSGDMQKLAQCLRKISTDELNQPVSDTQPPLAEYCIRQQSPSALKLVLNHGANPNLQVQKDKHNSLTQLALAQDNSLPLLTALYNAGSEADPTQLALQCFDYCEPNTLMLHLSFLLQQGARLNSKIVHQAFIRADLQLIHFIINSGANKPEDFYEQDYSEQVVSYAEKCWQDLEIRKMFL
;
A
#
# COMPACT_ATOMS: atom_id res chain seq x y z
N MET A 1 31.02 34.07 9.71
CA MET A 1 29.91 34.85 9.13
C MET A 1 28.66 34.00 9.16
N LEU A 2 27.78 34.23 10.14
CA LEU A 2 26.53 33.51 10.35
C LEU A 2 25.48 33.98 9.32
N LYS A 3 25.05 33.09 8.41
CA LYS A 3 23.85 33.32 7.59
C LYS A 3 22.62 32.98 8.43
N LEU A 4 22.05 34.00 9.07
CA LEU A 4 20.80 33.95 9.83
C LEU A 4 19.58 33.65 8.93
N PHE A 5 18.83 32.60 9.30
CA PHE A 5 17.38 32.40 9.17
C PHE A 5 16.65 32.84 7.87
N LYS A 6 16.94 32.19 6.73
CA LYS A 6 15.82 31.82 5.85
C LYS A 6 15.27 30.51 6.40
N SER A 7 14.01 30.49 6.82
CA SER A 7 13.35 29.24 7.22
C SER A 7 13.51 28.26 6.06
N ASP A 8 14.21 27.17 6.29
CA ASP A 8 14.36 26.09 5.33
C ASP A 8 12.97 25.69 4.81
N PRO A 9 12.70 25.85 3.49
CA PRO A 9 11.41 25.53 2.90
C PRO A 9 10.94 24.11 3.22
N LEU A 10 11.87 23.14 3.32
CA LEU A 10 11.58 21.75 3.67
C LEU A 10 11.10 21.63 5.13
N ALA A 11 11.84 22.24 6.06
CA ALA A 11 11.43 22.27 7.48
C ALA A 11 10.09 22.99 7.69
N GLN A 12 9.83 24.05 6.90
CA GLN A 12 8.54 24.73 6.93
C GLN A 12 7.41 23.85 6.35
N ALA A 13 7.69 23.07 5.29
CA ALA A 13 6.74 22.11 4.75
C ALA A 13 6.36 21.05 5.81
N CYS A 14 7.32 20.48 6.54
CA CYS A 14 7.03 19.57 7.66
C CYS A 14 6.08 20.19 8.68
N LYS A 15 6.33 21.42 9.13
CA LYS A 15 5.44 22.12 10.08
C LYS A 15 4.03 22.29 9.53
N THR A 16 3.88 22.55 8.23
CA THR A 16 2.56 22.70 7.60
C THR A 16 1.83 21.35 7.44
N ILE A 17 2.58 20.25 7.30
CA ILE A 17 2.03 18.89 7.32
C ILE A 17 1.50 18.59 8.72
N ASP A 18 2.29 18.86 9.76
CA ASP A 18 1.90 18.64 11.17
C ASP A 18 0.66 19.46 11.55
N SER A 19 0.56 20.70 11.07
CA SER A 19 -0.58 21.56 11.32
C SER A 19 -1.78 21.32 10.40
N GLY A 20 -1.67 20.41 9.42
CA GLY A 20 -2.71 20.14 8.43
C GLY A 20 -3.02 21.32 7.47
N ASP A 21 -2.14 22.32 7.37
CA ASP A 21 -2.39 23.52 6.57
C ASP A 21 -1.98 23.31 5.10
N MET A 22 -2.89 22.70 4.33
CA MET A 22 -2.63 22.33 2.92
C MET A 22 -2.40 23.55 2.02
N GLN A 23 -2.96 24.71 2.34
CA GLN A 23 -2.74 25.93 1.57
C GLN A 23 -1.31 26.44 1.75
N LYS A 24 -0.83 26.49 2.99
CA LYS A 24 0.57 26.86 3.25
C LYS A 24 1.54 25.80 2.76
N LEU A 25 1.20 24.51 2.84
CA LEU A 25 2.01 23.44 2.26
C LEU A 25 2.21 23.67 0.75
N ALA A 26 1.13 23.93 0.00
CA ALA A 26 1.23 24.23 -1.43
C ALA A 26 2.12 25.47 -1.72
N GLN A 27 2.06 26.51 -0.89
CA GLN A 27 2.93 27.68 -1.02
C GLN A 27 4.41 27.36 -0.75
N CYS A 28 4.69 26.45 0.18
CA CYS A 28 6.05 25.99 0.47
C CYS A 28 6.60 25.15 -0.68
N LEU A 29 5.80 24.21 -1.21
CA LEU A 29 6.20 23.31 -2.30
C LEU A 29 6.56 24.05 -3.59
N ARG A 30 5.94 25.21 -3.88
CA ARG A 30 6.33 26.07 -5.02
C ARG A 30 7.76 26.60 -4.96
N LYS A 31 8.38 26.59 -3.77
CA LYS A 31 9.74 27.08 -3.54
C LYS A 31 10.76 25.94 -3.44
N ILE A 32 10.30 24.70 -3.49
CA ILE A 32 11.13 23.49 -3.36
C ILE A 32 11.21 22.86 -4.74
N SER A 33 12.43 22.61 -5.21
CA SER A 33 12.66 21.87 -6.46
C SER A 33 12.33 20.38 -6.30
N THR A 34 12.06 19.71 -7.41
CA THR A 34 11.82 18.26 -7.43
C THR A 34 12.99 17.46 -6.84
N ASP A 35 14.23 17.92 -7.07
CA ASP A 35 15.42 17.26 -6.53
C ASP A 35 15.48 17.38 -5.00
N GLU A 36 15.14 18.55 -4.46
CA GLU A 36 15.07 18.80 -3.02
C GLU A 36 13.95 18.00 -2.33
N LEU A 37 12.80 17.77 -2.99
CA LEU A 37 11.68 16.99 -2.43
C LEU A 37 12.08 15.56 -2.05
N ASN A 38 13.07 15.01 -2.76
CA ASN A 38 13.53 13.64 -2.62
C ASN A 38 14.71 13.51 -1.65
N GLN A 39 15.25 14.62 -1.15
CA GLN A 39 16.29 14.61 -0.14
C GLN A 39 15.69 14.58 1.28
N PRO A 40 16.40 13.98 2.25
CA PRO A 40 16.04 14.12 3.65
C PRO A 40 15.97 15.59 4.05
N VAL A 41 14.97 15.96 4.86
CA VAL A 41 14.84 17.32 5.40
C VAL A 41 15.99 17.62 6.37
N SER A 42 16.44 16.62 7.11
CA SER A 42 17.65 16.68 7.94
C SER A 42 18.17 15.26 8.23
N ASP A 43 19.27 15.14 8.98
CA ASP A 43 19.79 13.83 9.42
C ASP A 43 18.77 13.00 10.20
N THR A 44 17.81 13.65 10.85
CA THR A 44 16.77 13.00 11.67
C THR A 44 15.39 12.98 11.03
N GLN A 45 15.18 13.77 9.97
CA GLN A 45 13.89 13.91 9.29
C GLN A 45 13.96 13.39 7.85
N PRO A 46 13.07 12.45 7.48
CA PRO A 46 13.09 11.84 6.16
C PRO A 46 12.56 12.77 5.06
N PRO A 47 12.69 12.38 3.79
CA PRO A 47 12.08 13.10 2.67
C PRO A 47 10.58 13.33 2.87
N LEU A 48 10.03 14.38 2.26
CA LEU A 48 8.65 14.81 2.53
C LEU A 48 7.60 13.72 2.24
N ALA A 49 7.80 12.89 1.22
CA ALA A 49 6.89 11.78 0.93
C ALA A 49 6.84 10.75 2.08
N GLU A 50 8.00 10.32 2.58
CA GLU A 50 8.09 9.44 3.75
C GLU A 50 7.52 10.12 5.00
N TYR A 51 7.80 11.41 5.19
CA TYR A 51 7.26 12.20 6.30
C TYR A 51 5.72 12.19 6.30
N CYS A 52 5.08 12.45 5.15
CA CYS A 52 3.63 12.42 5.03
C CYS A 52 3.02 11.04 5.37
N ILE A 53 3.71 9.95 5.01
CA ILE A 53 3.29 8.58 5.33
C ILE A 53 3.35 8.35 6.85
N ARG A 54 4.45 8.76 7.50
CA ARG A 54 4.61 8.63 8.96
C ARG A 54 3.61 9.47 9.74
N GLN A 55 3.22 10.62 9.20
CA GLN A 55 2.17 11.47 9.78
C GLN A 55 0.75 11.03 9.40
N GLN A 56 0.59 9.89 8.72
CA GLN A 56 -0.69 9.36 8.25
C GLN A 56 -1.55 10.41 7.52
N SER A 57 -0.93 11.22 6.66
CA SER A 57 -1.58 12.34 5.96
C SER A 57 -1.63 12.11 4.44
N PRO A 58 -2.64 11.38 3.92
CA PRO A 58 -2.80 11.11 2.50
C PRO A 58 -2.95 12.37 1.64
N SER A 59 -3.63 13.39 2.17
CA SER A 59 -3.83 14.66 1.47
C SER A 59 -2.51 15.39 1.24
N ALA A 60 -1.65 15.43 2.26
CA ALA A 60 -0.32 16.01 2.16
C ALA A 60 0.57 15.16 1.23
N LEU A 61 0.52 13.83 1.37
CA LEU A 61 1.26 12.91 0.50
C LEU A 61 0.91 13.13 -0.98
N LYS A 62 -0.39 13.16 -1.30
CA LYS A 62 -0.88 13.42 -2.66
C LYS A 62 -0.37 14.75 -3.20
N LEU A 63 -0.37 15.80 -2.38
CA LEU A 63 0.12 17.11 -2.79
C LEU A 63 1.63 17.09 -3.07
N VAL A 64 2.42 16.46 -2.20
CA VAL A 64 3.88 16.32 -2.34
C VAL A 64 4.23 15.50 -3.59
N LEU A 65 3.52 14.39 -3.83
CA LEU A 65 3.68 13.55 -5.03
C LEU A 65 3.30 14.29 -6.32
N ASN A 66 2.18 15.02 -6.33
CA ASN A 66 1.77 15.86 -7.46
C ASN A 66 2.78 16.96 -7.80
N HIS A 67 3.60 17.37 -6.81
CA HIS A 67 4.69 18.32 -6.99
C HIS A 67 5.99 17.68 -7.49
N GLY A 68 6.01 16.37 -7.75
CA GLY A 68 7.14 15.65 -8.35
C GLY A 68 8.02 14.90 -7.36
N ALA A 69 7.56 14.68 -6.11
CA ALA A 69 8.25 13.75 -5.23
C ALA A 69 8.17 12.32 -5.80
N ASN A 70 9.28 11.59 -5.71
CA ASN A 70 9.40 10.24 -6.26
C ASN A 70 8.68 9.22 -5.35
N PRO A 71 7.66 8.49 -5.84
CA PRO A 71 6.94 7.49 -5.06
C PRO A 71 7.77 6.22 -4.79
N ASN A 72 8.86 6.02 -5.54
CA ASN A 72 9.70 4.82 -5.52
C ASN A 72 10.93 4.96 -4.61
N LEU A 73 10.94 5.96 -3.72
CA LEU A 73 12.03 6.09 -2.75
C LEU A 73 12.04 4.91 -1.76
N GLN A 74 13.23 4.62 -1.29
CA GLN A 74 13.43 3.75 -0.15
C GLN A 74 13.31 4.56 1.15
N VAL A 75 12.86 3.91 2.22
CA VAL A 75 12.75 4.50 3.54
C VAL A 75 14.16 4.86 4.04
N GLN A 76 14.35 6.09 4.52
CA GLN A 76 15.67 6.62 4.87
C GLN A 76 16.42 5.75 5.88
N LYS A 77 15.74 5.30 6.94
CA LYS A 77 16.31 4.50 8.03
C LYS A 77 16.29 2.99 7.75
N ASP A 78 15.60 2.57 6.70
CA ASP A 78 15.48 1.17 6.31
C ASP A 78 15.42 1.06 4.79
N LYS A 79 16.62 1.03 4.19
CA LYS A 79 16.76 1.04 2.73
C LYS A 79 16.19 -0.21 2.05
N HIS A 80 15.83 -1.25 2.81
CA HIS A 80 15.20 -2.44 2.27
C HIS A 80 13.69 -2.28 2.10
N ASN A 81 13.10 -1.25 2.73
CA ASN A 81 11.68 -0.98 2.67
C ASN A 81 11.37 0.19 1.72
N SER A 82 10.38 -0.03 0.86
CA SER A 82 9.80 0.98 -0.03
C SER A 82 8.79 1.88 0.70
N LEU A 83 8.48 3.04 0.12
CA LEU A 83 7.38 3.89 0.61
C LEU A 83 6.04 3.15 0.64
N THR A 84 5.77 2.26 -0.31
CA THR A 84 4.54 1.45 -0.33
C THR A 84 4.47 0.46 0.84
N GLN A 85 5.59 -0.17 1.20
CA GLN A 85 5.64 -1.07 2.37
C GLN A 85 5.46 -0.28 3.67
N LEU A 86 6.09 0.90 3.78
CA LEU A 86 5.86 1.79 4.91
C LEU A 86 4.39 2.22 5.02
N ALA A 87 3.76 2.56 3.89
CA ALA A 87 2.36 2.95 3.82
C ALA A 87 1.42 1.80 4.20
N LEU A 88 1.70 0.57 3.75
CA LEU A 88 0.90 -0.61 4.08
C LEU A 88 0.88 -0.89 5.58
N ALA A 89 1.99 -0.63 6.28
CA ALA A 89 2.10 -0.80 7.73
C ALA A 89 1.42 0.31 8.56
N GLN A 90 0.77 1.29 7.94
CA GLN A 90 0.02 2.34 8.65
C GLN A 90 -1.47 1.97 8.81
N ASP A 91 -2.12 2.55 9.82
CA ASP A 91 -3.57 2.39 10.03
C ASP A 91 -4.38 2.95 8.85
N ASN A 92 -3.92 4.07 8.29
CA ASN A 92 -4.52 4.73 7.13
C ASN A 92 -3.88 4.29 5.80
N SER A 93 -3.54 3.01 5.69
CA SER A 93 -2.75 2.42 4.60
C SER A 93 -3.39 2.59 3.22
N LEU A 94 -4.68 2.28 3.07
CA LEU A 94 -5.33 2.28 1.75
C LEU A 94 -5.27 3.64 1.04
N PRO A 95 -5.62 4.79 1.67
CA PRO A 95 -5.46 6.09 1.03
C PRO A 95 -4.00 6.47 0.74
N LEU A 96 -3.05 6.04 1.57
CA LEU A 96 -1.62 6.28 1.35
C LEU A 96 -1.09 5.49 0.14
N LEU A 97 -1.43 4.20 0.06
CA LEU A 97 -1.13 3.34 -1.10
C LEU A 97 -1.76 3.89 -2.37
N THR A 98 -3.02 4.31 -2.31
CA THR A 98 -3.72 4.94 -3.43
C THR A 98 -2.97 6.17 -3.95
N ALA A 99 -2.46 7.03 -3.06
CA ALA A 99 -1.68 8.19 -3.47
C ALA A 99 -0.37 7.79 -4.17
N LEU A 100 0.34 6.78 -3.65
CA LEU A 100 1.61 6.29 -4.23
C LEU A 100 1.42 5.65 -5.61
N TYR A 101 0.43 4.77 -5.78
CA TYR A 101 0.14 4.17 -7.08
C TYR A 101 -0.32 5.19 -8.12
N ASN A 102 -1.18 6.14 -7.73
CA ASN A 102 -1.59 7.23 -8.62
C ASN A 102 -0.41 8.12 -9.06
N ALA A 103 0.66 8.18 -8.26
CA ALA A 103 1.88 8.90 -8.59
C ALA A 103 2.89 8.08 -9.42
N GLY A 104 2.57 6.83 -9.76
CA GLY A 104 3.45 5.95 -10.55
C GLY A 104 4.39 5.09 -9.70
N SER A 105 3.94 4.62 -8.53
CA SER A 105 4.66 3.58 -7.79
C SER A 105 4.87 2.33 -8.66
N GLU A 106 6.09 1.80 -8.65
CA GLU A 106 6.52 0.59 -9.37
C GLU A 106 6.51 -0.66 -8.47
N ALA A 107 6.02 -0.54 -7.24
CA ALA A 107 5.94 -1.66 -6.31
C ALA A 107 5.11 -2.80 -6.90
N ASP A 108 5.58 -4.05 -6.74
CA ASP A 108 4.84 -5.22 -7.22
C ASP A 108 3.54 -5.38 -6.41
N PRO A 109 2.36 -5.21 -7.04
CA PRO A 109 1.08 -5.31 -6.34
C PRO A 109 0.81 -6.74 -5.82
N THR A 110 1.41 -7.76 -6.43
CA THR A 110 1.30 -9.17 -5.99
C THR A 110 2.07 -9.38 -4.68
N GLN A 111 3.29 -8.82 -4.57
CA GLN A 111 4.06 -8.91 -3.32
C GLN A 111 3.36 -8.14 -2.20
N LEU A 112 2.87 -6.93 -2.49
CA LEU A 112 2.10 -6.15 -1.52
C LEU A 112 0.81 -6.88 -1.08
N ALA A 113 0.13 -7.58 -1.99
CA ALA A 113 -1.08 -8.33 -1.66
C ALA A 113 -0.80 -9.47 -0.68
N LEU A 114 0.38 -10.11 -0.79
CA LEU A 114 0.82 -11.10 0.19
C LEU A 114 1.12 -10.44 1.54
N GLN A 115 1.79 -9.28 1.54
CA GLN A 115 2.10 -8.53 2.77
C GLN A 115 0.85 -7.98 3.47
N CYS A 116 -0.28 -7.79 2.78
CA CYS A 116 -1.53 -7.40 3.43
C CYS A 116 -1.96 -8.41 4.53
N PHE A 117 -1.56 -9.67 4.44
CA PHE A 117 -1.85 -10.67 5.48
C PHE A 117 -1.03 -10.47 6.76
N ASP A 118 0.01 -9.63 6.75
CA ASP A 118 0.79 -9.31 7.94
C ASP A 118 0.31 -8.01 8.60
N TYR A 119 -0.18 -7.06 7.80
CA TYR A 119 -0.47 -5.70 8.26
C TYR A 119 -1.96 -5.32 8.28
N CYS A 120 -2.81 -5.98 7.50
CA CYS A 120 -4.22 -5.61 7.40
C CYS A 120 -5.09 -6.47 8.31
N GLU A 121 -5.94 -5.78 9.07
CA GLU A 121 -7.05 -6.38 9.81
C GLU A 121 -8.04 -7.08 8.85
N PRO A 122 -8.74 -8.14 9.30
CA PRO A 122 -9.66 -8.90 8.45
C PRO A 122 -10.69 -8.01 7.72
N ASN A 123 -11.23 -7.00 8.41
CA ASN A 123 -12.25 -6.10 7.86
C ASN A 123 -11.74 -5.19 6.73
N THR A 124 -10.43 -4.90 6.68
CA THR A 124 -9.84 -4.02 5.66
C THR A 124 -9.00 -4.79 4.64
N LEU A 125 -8.65 -6.05 4.92
CA LEU A 125 -7.86 -6.89 4.03
C LEU A 125 -8.50 -7.02 2.65
N MET A 126 -9.79 -7.35 2.57
CA MET A 126 -10.49 -7.50 1.28
C MET A 126 -10.49 -6.20 0.45
N LEU A 127 -10.55 -5.03 1.12
CA LEU A 127 -10.47 -3.74 0.44
C LEU A 127 -9.08 -3.50 -0.16
N HIS A 128 -8.02 -3.85 0.58
CA HIS A 128 -6.64 -3.75 0.10
C HIS A 128 -6.37 -4.71 -1.07
N LEU A 129 -6.83 -5.96 -0.95
CA LEU A 129 -6.71 -6.93 -2.03
C LEU A 129 -7.47 -6.47 -3.27
N SER A 130 -8.71 -5.98 -3.12
CA SER A 130 -9.48 -5.43 -4.24
C SER A 130 -8.75 -4.28 -4.94
N PHE A 131 -8.19 -3.34 -4.18
CA PHE A 131 -7.37 -2.26 -4.74
C PHE A 131 -6.14 -2.79 -5.49
N LEU A 132 -5.38 -3.72 -4.91
CA LEU A 132 -4.17 -4.26 -5.52
C LEU A 132 -4.47 -5.11 -6.76
N LEU A 133 -5.61 -5.81 -6.81
CA LEU A 133 -6.09 -6.49 -8.01
C LEU A 133 -6.37 -5.50 -9.14
N GLN A 134 -6.92 -4.32 -8.84
CA GLN A 134 -7.08 -3.25 -9.84
C GLN A 134 -5.73 -2.72 -10.33
N GLN A 135 -4.68 -2.81 -9.52
CA GLN A 135 -3.30 -2.50 -9.93
C GLN A 135 -2.60 -3.66 -10.65
N GLY A 136 -3.27 -4.80 -10.85
CA GLY A 136 -2.73 -5.96 -11.57
C GLY A 136 -2.08 -7.03 -10.68
N ALA A 137 -2.35 -7.04 -9.38
CA ALA A 137 -1.94 -8.15 -8.50
C ALA A 137 -2.49 -9.49 -9.02
N ARG A 138 -1.71 -10.55 -8.85
CA ARG A 138 -2.14 -11.93 -9.16
C ARG A 138 -2.44 -12.71 -7.89
N LEU A 139 -3.58 -13.39 -7.84
CA LEU A 139 -3.93 -14.29 -6.74
C LEU A 139 -3.23 -15.64 -6.93
N ASN A 140 -1.97 -15.71 -6.52
CA ASN A 140 -1.15 -16.92 -6.58
C ASN A 140 -1.42 -17.89 -5.41
N SER A 141 -0.81 -19.07 -5.46
CA SER A 141 -0.98 -20.12 -4.44
C SER A 141 -0.63 -19.66 -3.02
N LYS A 142 0.36 -18.77 -2.85
CA LYS A 142 0.73 -18.25 -1.53
C LYS A 142 -0.38 -17.41 -0.91
N ILE A 143 -1.03 -16.55 -1.71
CA ILE A 143 -2.17 -15.74 -1.26
C ILE A 143 -3.36 -16.64 -0.89
N VAL A 144 -3.64 -17.66 -1.72
CA VAL A 144 -4.70 -18.65 -1.45
C VAL A 144 -4.42 -19.39 -0.14
N HIS A 145 -3.18 -19.85 0.05
CA HIS A 145 -2.76 -20.54 1.27
C HIS A 145 -2.95 -19.68 2.52
N GLN A 146 -2.56 -18.40 2.48
CA GLN A 146 -2.77 -17.48 3.60
C GLN A 146 -4.25 -17.28 3.95
N ALA A 147 -5.12 -17.19 2.94
CA ALA A 147 -6.56 -17.11 3.17
C ALA A 147 -7.12 -18.40 3.82
N PHE A 148 -6.59 -19.55 3.45
CA PHE A 148 -7.05 -20.84 3.96
C PHE A 148 -6.60 -21.08 5.40
N ILE A 149 -5.36 -20.71 5.74
CA ILE A 149 -4.87 -20.74 7.13
C ILE A 149 -5.77 -19.91 8.05
N ARG A 150 -6.23 -18.74 7.58
CA ARG A 150 -7.11 -17.86 8.36
C ARG A 150 -8.53 -18.42 8.53
N ALA A 151 -8.91 -19.43 7.74
CA ALA A 151 -10.24 -20.03 7.72
C ALA A 151 -11.40 -19.03 7.59
N ASP A 152 -11.15 -17.87 7.00
CA ASP A 152 -12.15 -16.84 6.75
C ASP A 152 -12.89 -17.15 5.44
N LEU A 153 -14.09 -17.71 5.56
CA LEU A 153 -14.89 -18.12 4.40
C LEU A 153 -15.25 -16.94 3.48
N GLN A 154 -15.41 -15.73 3.99
CA GLN A 154 -15.72 -14.57 3.16
C GLN A 154 -14.52 -14.17 2.31
N LEU A 155 -13.33 -14.15 2.92
CA LEU A 155 -12.08 -13.89 2.21
C LEU A 155 -11.80 -14.98 1.15
N ILE A 156 -12.02 -16.25 1.50
CA ILE A 156 -11.88 -17.39 0.58
C ILE A 156 -12.80 -17.22 -0.63
N HIS A 157 -14.09 -16.95 -0.37
CA HIS A 157 -15.07 -16.72 -1.41
C HIS A 157 -14.66 -15.57 -2.34
N PHE A 158 -14.21 -14.46 -1.76
CA PHE A 158 -13.73 -13.30 -2.49
C PHE A 158 -12.52 -13.62 -3.38
N ILE A 159 -11.49 -14.28 -2.84
CA ILE A 159 -10.27 -14.62 -3.59
C ILE A 159 -10.59 -15.56 -4.75
N ILE A 160 -11.41 -16.59 -4.54
CA ILE A 160 -11.81 -17.52 -5.59
C ILE A 160 -12.61 -16.81 -6.68
N ASN A 161 -13.62 -16.01 -6.30
CA ASN A 161 -14.44 -15.27 -7.25
C ASN A 161 -13.68 -14.15 -7.98
N SER A 162 -12.56 -13.70 -7.42
CA SER A 162 -11.64 -12.78 -8.06
C SER A 162 -10.66 -13.48 -9.02
N GLY A 163 -10.83 -14.78 -9.26
CA GLY A 163 -10.10 -15.55 -10.27
C GLY A 163 -8.91 -16.35 -9.75
N ALA A 164 -8.80 -16.58 -8.44
CA ALA A 164 -7.75 -17.44 -7.92
C ALA A 164 -7.93 -18.90 -8.37
N ASN A 165 -6.86 -19.48 -8.89
CA ASN A 165 -6.84 -20.89 -9.27
C ASN A 165 -6.72 -21.78 -8.04
N LYS A 166 -7.21 -23.01 -8.17
CA LYS A 166 -6.97 -24.07 -7.20
C LYS A 166 -5.47 -24.41 -7.14
N PRO A 167 -4.82 -24.38 -5.97
CA PRO A 167 -3.43 -24.80 -5.83
C PRO A 167 -3.25 -26.29 -6.18
N GLU A 168 -2.09 -26.65 -6.72
CA GLU A 168 -1.76 -28.04 -7.05
C GLU A 168 -1.64 -28.91 -5.79
N ASP A 169 -1.05 -28.35 -4.73
CA ASP A 169 -0.85 -28.97 -3.42
C ASP A 169 -2.07 -28.88 -2.50
N PHE A 170 -3.25 -28.53 -3.03
CA PHE A 170 -4.45 -28.22 -2.23
C PHE A 170 -4.86 -29.32 -1.24
N TYR A 171 -4.67 -30.59 -1.59
CA TYR A 171 -5.00 -31.73 -0.72
C TYR A 171 -3.83 -32.22 0.14
N GLU A 172 -2.61 -31.71 -0.10
CA GLU A 172 -1.41 -32.09 0.65
C GLU A 172 -1.25 -31.22 1.91
N GLN A 173 -1.98 -30.11 1.98
CA GLN A 173 -1.97 -29.17 3.09
C GLN A 173 -3.03 -29.54 4.15
N ASP A 174 -2.71 -29.27 5.41
CA ASP A 174 -3.59 -29.57 6.55
C ASP A 174 -4.64 -28.47 6.78
N TYR A 175 -5.49 -28.25 5.78
CA TYR A 175 -6.64 -27.33 5.90
C TYR A 175 -7.83 -28.03 6.55
N SER A 176 -8.68 -27.26 7.24
CA SER A 176 -9.90 -27.83 7.82
C SER A 176 -10.86 -28.32 6.74
N GLU A 177 -11.60 -29.40 7.04
CA GLU A 177 -12.61 -29.97 6.13
C GLU A 177 -13.63 -28.92 5.67
N GLN A 178 -14.00 -27.99 6.56
CA GLN A 178 -14.89 -26.88 6.24
C GLN A 178 -14.31 -25.96 5.15
N VAL A 179 -13.05 -25.56 5.28
CA VAL A 179 -12.36 -24.71 4.30
C VAL A 179 -12.25 -25.42 2.96
N VAL A 180 -11.84 -26.70 2.97
CA VAL A 180 -11.70 -27.51 1.76
C VAL A 180 -13.04 -27.63 1.04
N SER A 181 -14.08 -28.09 1.74
CA SER A 181 -15.42 -28.27 1.17
C SER A 181 -16.01 -26.97 0.64
N TYR A 182 -15.79 -25.85 1.34
CA TYR A 182 -16.30 -24.54 0.93
C TYR A 182 -15.57 -24.00 -0.31
N ALA A 183 -14.25 -24.09 -0.35
CA ALA A 183 -13.44 -23.65 -1.49
C ALA A 183 -13.77 -24.44 -2.76
N GLU A 184 -13.94 -25.76 -2.65
CA GLU A 184 -14.35 -26.62 -3.77
C GLU A 184 -15.67 -26.19 -4.39
N LYS A 185 -16.68 -25.90 -3.56
CA LYS A 185 -17.97 -25.38 -4.04
C LYS A 185 -17.80 -24.05 -4.76
N CYS A 186 -17.00 -23.13 -4.20
CA CYS A 186 -16.75 -21.83 -4.83
C CYS A 186 -16.10 -21.97 -6.22
N TRP A 187 -15.13 -22.87 -6.40
CA TRP A 187 -14.54 -23.11 -7.71
C TRP A 187 -15.52 -23.76 -8.68
N GLN A 188 -16.30 -24.75 -8.25
CA GLN A 188 -17.35 -25.36 -9.07
C GLN A 188 -18.36 -24.31 -9.55
N ASP A 189 -18.84 -23.45 -8.65
CA ASP A 189 -19.77 -22.36 -8.97
C ASP A 189 -19.16 -21.34 -9.94
N LEU A 190 -17.86 -21.06 -9.82
CA LEU A 190 -17.14 -20.19 -10.74
C LEU A 190 -17.02 -20.81 -12.14
N GLU A 191 -16.67 -22.09 -12.23
CA GLU A 191 -16.57 -22.80 -13.51
C GLU A 191 -17.93 -22.88 -14.21
N ILE A 192 -19.00 -23.19 -13.48
CA ILE A 192 -20.36 -23.18 -14.01
C ILE A 192 -20.69 -21.80 -14.59
N ARG A 193 -20.44 -20.71 -13.85
CA ARG A 193 -20.69 -19.34 -14.34
C ARG A 193 -19.92 -19.01 -15.61
N LYS A 194 -18.66 -19.44 -15.72
CA LYS A 194 -17.84 -19.24 -16.93
C LYS A 194 -18.40 -19.99 -18.14
N MET A 195 -19.13 -21.09 -17.97
CA MET A 195 -19.76 -21.81 -19.08
C MET A 195 -20.99 -21.08 -19.66
N PHE A 196 -21.55 -20.12 -18.94
CA PHE A 196 -22.74 -19.36 -19.35
C PHE A 196 -22.43 -17.91 -19.79
N LEU A 197 -21.16 -17.52 -19.86
CA LEU A 197 -20.67 -16.23 -20.34
C LEU A 197 -19.99 -16.38 -21.70
#